data_AF-A0A150A9K1-F1
#
_entry.id   AF-A0A150A9K1-F1
#
_cell.length_a   1.000
_cell.length_b   1.000
_cell.length_c   1.000
_cell.angle_alpha   90.00
_cell.angle_beta   90.00
_cell.angle_gamma   90.00
#
_symmetry.space_group_name_H-M   'P 1'
#
loop_
_entity.id
_entity.type
_entity.pdbx_description
1 polymer ?
#
loop_
_entity_poly.entity_id
_entity_poly.type
_entity_poly.pdbx_seq_one_letter_code
_entity_poly.pdbx_strand_id
1 'polypeptide(L)'
;MKKILALILLLGIWINVNAQSDESLIQFLYKLDEIAIEENIYSLKSVLNDTIFESNDICGYPGCTKEEFFNFHFTSDTVNNDWEILRQSIQYGFVHISLDSAIVQFSNVVDVYEGPAYLREIDINSELAILEKNTEIKEKPEQESKTIVTVDSGFYSCNCCIYNQTDEDTIEDDKGNFWIKVQLENNQSGFILKQNTSQRAMKILTLGKIGNEWKIIAFYFGERC
;
A
#
# COMPACT_ATOMS: atom_id res chain seq x y z
N MET A 1 -31.59 4.25 30.75
CA MET A 1 -30.68 5.31 30.25
C MET A 1 -30.28 4.96 28.84
N LYS A 2 -30.69 5.77 27.86
CA LYS A 2 -30.29 5.66 26.45
C LYS A 2 -28.86 6.17 26.32
N LYS A 3 -27.94 5.36 25.77
CA LYS A 3 -26.65 5.84 25.26
C LYS A 3 -26.57 5.52 23.76
N ILE A 4 -27.00 6.53 23.01
CA ILE A 4 -26.53 7.02 21.73
C ILE A 4 -25.79 6.00 20.84
N LEU A 5 -26.53 5.57 19.81
CA LEU A 5 -26.05 5.18 18.49
C LEU A 5 -25.05 6.25 17.97
N ALA A 6 -23.78 5.90 17.80
CA ALA A 6 -22.89 6.64 16.91
C ALA A 6 -23.01 5.98 15.53
N LEU A 7 -23.83 6.61 14.70
CA LEU A 7 -23.99 6.34 13.28
C LEU A 7 -22.69 6.77 12.57
N ILE A 8 -21.73 5.85 12.41
CA ILE A 8 -20.58 6.08 11.51
C ILE A 8 -21.02 5.59 10.12
N LEU A 9 -21.58 6.51 9.35
CA LEU A 9 -22.00 6.30 7.98
C LEU A 9 -21.47 7.48 7.16
N LEU A 10 -20.16 7.46 6.91
CA LEU A 10 -19.52 8.25 5.86
C LEU A 10 -18.54 7.33 5.12
N LEU A 11 -19.00 6.87 3.95
CA LEU A 11 -18.22 6.53 2.76
C LEU A 11 -16.94 5.71 2.99
N GLY A 12 -17.10 4.39 3.08
CA GLY A 12 -16.31 3.46 2.27
C GLY A 12 -14.80 3.39 2.45
N ILE A 13 -14.26 3.60 3.65
CA ILE A 13 -12.89 3.19 3.96
C ILE A 13 -12.97 1.85 4.69
N TRP A 14 -12.53 0.79 4.01
CA TRP A 14 -12.16 -0.48 4.64
C TRP A 14 -10.92 -0.22 5.50
N ILE A 15 -11.07 0.43 6.65
CA ILE A 15 -10.12 0.32 7.75
C ILE A 15 -10.34 -1.09 8.31
N ASN A 16 -9.91 -2.09 7.54
CA ASN A 16 -9.97 -3.50 7.90
C ASN A 16 -8.78 -3.79 8.81
N VAL A 17 -8.65 -2.98 9.87
CA VAL A 17 -7.60 -3.18 10.83
C VAL A 17 -8.18 -4.17 11.83
N ASN A 18 -7.61 -5.37 11.86
CA ASN A 18 -7.73 -6.28 13.01
C ASN A 18 -7.22 -5.64 14.33
N ALA A 19 -6.87 -4.34 14.35
CA ALA A 19 -6.52 -3.54 15.51
C ALA A 19 -7.70 -2.85 16.21
N GLN A 20 -8.94 -3.29 16.01
CA GLN A 20 -10.10 -2.73 16.73
C GLN A 20 -9.95 -2.75 18.27
N SER A 21 -8.95 -3.43 18.83
CA SER A 21 -8.66 -3.48 20.26
C SER A 21 -7.59 -2.51 20.80
N ASP A 22 -6.73 -1.88 19.98
CA ASP A 22 -5.72 -0.92 20.47
C ASP A 22 -6.11 0.53 20.14
N GLU A 23 -6.70 1.21 21.12
CA GLU A 23 -7.10 2.62 21.00
C GLU A 23 -5.91 3.53 20.67
N SER A 24 -4.70 3.24 21.17
CA SER A 24 -3.51 4.07 20.90
C SER A 24 -3.07 3.96 19.44
N LEU A 25 -3.23 2.80 18.80
CA LEU A 25 -2.96 2.62 17.38
C LEU A 25 -3.98 3.37 16.53
N ILE A 26 -5.27 3.30 16.89
CA ILE A 26 -6.33 4.04 16.18
C ILE A 26 -6.04 5.54 16.20
N GLN A 27 -5.67 6.11 17.36
CA GLN A 27 -5.29 7.53 17.45
C GLN A 27 -4.05 7.87 16.62
N PHE A 28 -3.06 6.97 16.59
CA PHE A 28 -1.89 7.14 15.74
C PHE A 28 -2.26 7.15 14.26
N LEU A 29 -3.13 6.26 13.80
CA LEU A 29 -3.58 6.20 12.41
C LEU A 29 -4.35 7.45 12.00
N TYR A 30 -5.22 8.00 12.86
CA TYR A 30 -5.88 9.29 12.58
C TYR A 30 -4.89 10.44 12.46
N LYS A 31 -3.91 10.52 13.37
CA LYS A 31 -2.84 11.52 13.29
C LYS A 31 -2.03 11.34 12.00
N LEU A 32 -1.75 10.11 11.60
CA LEU A 32 -0.98 9.82 10.39
C LEU A 32 -1.76 10.20 9.12
N ASP A 33 -3.07 9.97 9.09
CA ASP A 33 -3.97 10.40 8.01
C ASP A 33 -3.98 11.92 7.85
N GLU A 34 -4.13 12.64 8.97
CA GLU A 34 -4.05 14.11 8.98
C GLU A 34 -2.71 14.62 8.43
N ILE A 35 -1.60 14.03 8.88
CA ILE A 35 -0.25 14.34 8.37
C ILE A 35 -0.15 14.11 6.85
N ALA A 36 -0.73 13.02 6.35
CA ALA A 36 -0.67 12.64 4.94
C ALA A 36 -1.59 13.49 4.05
N ILE A 37 -2.70 14.01 4.59
CA ILE A 37 -3.59 14.96 3.91
C ILE A 37 -2.94 16.35 3.84
N GLU A 38 -2.30 16.79 4.92
CA GLU A 38 -1.63 18.09 5.00
C GLU A 38 -0.25 18.12 4.31
N GLU A 39 0.30 16.95 3.97
CA GLU A 39 1.66 16.79 3.44
C GLU A 39 2.72 17.47 4.34
N ASN A 40 2.52 17.36 5.66
CA ASN A 40 3.29 18.09 6.66
C ASN A 40 4.56 17.33 7.09
N ILE A 41 5.68 17.63 6.46
CA ILE A 41 7.00 17.01 6.74
C ILE A 41 7.41 17.12 8.22
N TYR A 42 7.15 18.25 8.89
CA TYR A 42 7.54 18.43 10.29
C TYR A 42 6.75 17.50 11.21
N SER A 43 5.45 17.37 10.97
CA SER A 43 4.61 16.44 11.71
C SER A 43 4.97 14.99 11.40
N LEU A 44 5.29 14.65 10.14
CA LEU A 44 5.76 13.32 9.75
C LEU A 44 7.07 12.93 10.46
N LYS A 45 8.04 13.86 10.56
CA LYS A 45 9.28 13.66 11.34
C LYS A 45 9.02 13.26 12.80
N SER A 46 7.94 13.74 13.41
CA SER A 46 7.59 13.45 14.81
C SER A 46 7.07 12.03 15.04
N VAL A 47 6.51 11.41 14.01
CA VAL A 47 5.92 10.05 14.07
C VAL A 47 6.83 8.97 13.50
N LEU A 48 7.97 9.36 12.90
CA LEU A 48 9.02 8.42 12.52
C LEU A 48 9.84 7.98 13.73
N ASN A 49 10.30 6.73 13.70
CA ASN A 49 11.37 6.26 14.58
C ASN A 49 12.70 6.91 14.20
N ASP A 50 13.65 6.96 15.13
CA ASP A 50 14.95 7.59 14.90
C ASP A 50 15.76 6.88 13.80
N THR A 51 15.54 5.57 13.66
CA THR A 51 16.04 4.74 12.56
C THR A 51 14.87 4.18 11.77
N ILE A 52 14.91 4.36 10.45
CA ILE A 52 13.88 3.93 9.51
C ILE A 52 14.52 2.98 8.50
N PHE A 53 13.92 1.81 8.30
CA PHE A 53 14.36 0.88 7.28
C PHE A 53 13.75 1.18 5.91
N GLU A 54 14.55 1.07 4.86
CA GLU A 54 14.20 1.27 3.45
C GLU A 54 14.96 0.23 2.60
N SER A 55 14.44 -0.15 1.44
CA SER A 55 14.97 -1.28 0.65
C SER A 55 15.99 -0.90 -0.44
N ASN A 56 16.08 0.37 -0.85
CA ASN A 56 16.99 0.81 -1.90
C ASN A 56 18.31 1.36 -1.32
N ASP A 57 19.29 1.53 -2.21
CA ASP A 57 20.75 1.80 -2.08
C ASP A 57 21.23 2.83 -1.03
N ILE A 58 20.34 3.40 -0.23
CA ILE A 58 20.60 4.49 0.70
C ILE A 58 20.36 4.05 2.16
N CYS A 59 19.33 3.26 2.43
CA CYS A 59 18.76 3.09 3.78
C CYS A 59 18.43 1.62 4.11
N GLY A 60 19.26 0.67 3.65
CA GLY A 60 19.19 -0.75 4.00
C GLY A 60 19.57 -1.04 5.46
N TYR A 61 19.76 -2.31 5.85
CA TYR A 61 20.09 -2.67 7.24
C TYR A 61 21.37 -1.96 7.74
N PRO A 62 21.36 -1.29 8.92
CA PRO A 62 20.36 -1.34 10.00
C PRO A 62 19.21 -0.30 9.92
N GLY A 63 19.08 0.39 8.79
CA GLY A 63 18.20 1.53 8.55
C GLY A 63 19.00 2.83 8.56
N CYS A 64 18.34 3.93 8.22
CA CYS A 64 18.94 5.26 8.19
C CYS A 64 18.25 6.22 9.16
N THR A 65 18.91 7.35 9.41
CA THR A 65 18.35 8.42 10.24
C THR A 65 17.15 9.08 9.55
N LYS A 66 16.32 9.78 10.34
CA LYS A 66 15.24 10.62 9.80
C LYS A 66 15.73 11.60 8.73
N GLU A 67 16.89 12.23 8.93
CA GLU A 67 17.41 13.21 7.97
C GLU A 67 17.78 12.55 6.64
N GLU A 68 18.46 11.41 6.68
CA GLU A 68 18.81 10.64 5.49
C GLU A 68 17.56 10.18 4.74
N PHE A 69 16.55 9.69 5.46
CA PHE A 69 15.27 9.28 4.87
C PHE A 69 14.60 10.42 4.07
N PHE A 70 14.54 11.63 4.62
CA PHE A 70 13.94 12.79 3.94
C PHE A 70 14.77 13.38 2.80
N ASN A 71 16.03 12.99 2.64
CA ASN A 71 16.81 13.40 1.48
C ASN A 71 16.30 12.73 0.18
N PHE A 72 15.59 11.61 0.32
CA PHE A 72 15.13 10.80 -0.82
C PHE A 72 13.62 10.58 -0.83
N HIS A 73 12.95 10.76 0.31
CA HIS A 73 11.50 10.61 0.43
C HIS A 73 10.78 11.92 0.73
N PHE A 74 9.55 12.01 0.23
CA PHE A 74 8.69 13.17 0.42
C PHE A 74 9.33 14.48 -0.10
N THR A 75 10.14 14.38 -1.16
CA THR A 75 10.71 15.52 -1.88
C THR A 75 9.92 15.79 -3.17
N SER A 76 10.04 17.00 -3.72
CA SER A 76 9.36 17.39 -4.97
C SER A 76 9.74 16.53 -6.18
N ASP A 77 10.87 15.84 -6.10
CA ASP A 77 11.51 15.14 -7.22
C ASP A 77 11.32 13.62 -7.13
N THR A 78 10.51 13.14 -6.19
CA THR A 78 10.24 11.70 -6.03
C THR A 78 9.37 11.16 -7.17
N VAL A 79 9.92 10.21 -7.93
CA VAL A 79 9.25 9.53 -9.05
C VAL A 79 7.97 8.81 -8.62
N ASN A 80 7.96 8.30 -7.39
CA ASN A 80 6.81 7.66 -6.78
C ASN A 80 6.30 8.63 -5.72
N ASN A 81 5.15 9.25 -5.95
CA ASN A 81 4.53 10.21 -5.04
C ASN A 81 4.39 9.63 -3.63
N ASP A 82 5.38 9.84 -2.76
CA ASP A 82 5.46 9.15 -1.46
C ASP A 82 4.28 9.49 -0.55
N TRP A 83 3.73 10.70 -0.69
CA TRP A 83 2.50 11.10 0.00
C TRP A 83 1.30 10.27 -0.43
N GLU A 84 1.17 9.99 -1.72
CA GLU A 84 0.12 9.12 -2.22
C GLU A 84 0.29 7.69 -1.72
N ILE A 85 1.51 7.15 -1.73
CA ILE A 85 1.81 5.81 -1.17
C ILE A 85 1.44 5.75 0.32
N LEU A 86 1.80 6.78 1.10
CA LEU A 86 1.44 6.87 2.50
C LEU A 86 -0.08 6.86 2.69
N ARG A 87 -0.81 7.71 1.95
CA ARG A 87 -2.28 7.75 1.98
C ARG A 87 -2.90 6.42 1.61
N GLN A 88 -2.38 5.74 0.60
CA GLN A 88 -2.87 4.43 0.19
C GLN A 88 -2.65 3.38 1.28
N SER A 89 -1.47 3.37 1.90
CA SER A 89 -1.18 2.46 3.02
C SER A 89 -2.19 2.62 4.16
N ILE A 90 -2.55 3.88 4.48
CA ILE A 90 -3.57 4.20 5.49
C ILE A 90 -4.96 3.76 5.03
N GLN A 91 -5.33 4.10 3.79
CA GLN A 91 -6.64 3.82 3.21
C GLN A 91 -6.96 2.31 3.18
N TYR A 92 -5.98 1.50 2.79
CA TYR A 92 -6.12 0.04 2.70
C TYR A 92 -5.80 -0.68 4.00
N GLY A 93 -5.45 0.05 5.05
CA GLY A 93 -5.27 -0.46 6.40
C GLY A 93 -4.01 -1.30 6.58
N PHE A 94 -3.92 -1.88 7.77
CA PHE A 94 -2.73 -2.59 8.25
C PHE A 94 -3.11 -3.95 8.84
N VAL A 95 -2.20 -4.91 8.70
CA VAL A 95 -2.30 -6.22 9.35
C VAL A 95 -1.24 -6.36 10.44
N HIS A 96 -1.63 -6.98 11.55
CA HIS A 96 -0.68 -7.34 12.59
C HIS A 96 0.26 -8.44 12.08
N ILE A 97 1.56 -8.26 12.29
CA ILE A 97 2.57 -9.26 11.93
C ILE A 97 3.36 -9.72 13.15
N SER A 98 3.82 -10.97 13.12
CA SER A 98 4.73 -11.46 14.15
C SER A 98 6.04 -10.68 14.12
N LEU A 99 6.60 -10.37 15.29
CA LEU A 99 7.94 -9.77 15.41
C LEU A 99 9.02 -10.59 14.69
N ASP A 100 8.90 -11.92 14.71
CA ASP A 100 9.84 -12.81 14.03
C ASP A 100 9.75 -12.70 12.49
N SER A 101 8.60 -12.25 11.98
CA SER A 101 8.33 -12.06 10.56
C SER A 101 8.56 -10.62 10.09
N ALA A 102 8.80 -9.69 11.02
CA ALA A 102 9.09 -8.31 10.69
C ALA A 102 10.47 -8.21 10.03
N ILE A 103 10.55 -7.48 8.92
CA ILE A 103 11.81 -7.26 8.21
C ILE A 103 12.83 -6.50 9.07
N VAL A 104 12.35 -5.76 10.09
CA VAL A 104 13.19 -5.04 11.05
C VAL A 104 12.93 -5.51 12.47
N GLN A 105 13.98 -5.99 13.12
CA GLN A 105 13.97 -6.39 14.51
C GLN A 105 14.63 -5.30 15.36
N PHE A 106 13.85 -4.32 15.78
CA PHE A 106 14.29 -3.37 16.80
C PHE A 106 14.06 -3.98 18.19
N SER A 107 15.08 -3.97 19.04
CA SER A 107 15.05 -4.63 20.36
C SER A 107 14.00 -4.08 21.34
N ASN A 108 13.43 -2.92 21.05
CA ASN A 108 12.43 -2.22 21.86
C ASN A 108 11.03 -2.19 21.24
N VAL A 109 10.84 -2.81 20.07
CA VAL A 109 9.52 -2.92 19.41
C VAL A 109 8.78 -4.13 19.96
N VAL A 110 7.55 -3.91 20.43
CA VAL A 110 6.74 -4.94 21.10
C VAL A 110 5.52 -5.38 20.30
N ASP A 111 5.16 -4.62 19.27
CA ASP A 111 4.00 -4.86 18.42
C ASP A 111 4.25 -4.22 17.04
N VAL A 112 3.84 -4.89 15.97
CA VAL A 112 4.14 -4.49 14.59
C VAL A 112 2.94 -4.68 13.68
N TYR A 113 2.68 -3.66 12.88
CA TYR A 113 1.64 -3.65 11.86
C TYR A 113 2.23 -3.24 10.52
N GLU A 114 1.76 -3.86 9.44
CA GLU A 114 2.20 -3.55 8.09
C GLU A 114 1.04 -3.24 7.16
N GLY A 115 1.23 -2.22 6.34
CA GLY A 115 0.29 -1.80 5.32
C GLY A 115 0.98 -1.60 3.98
N PRO A 116 0.19 -1.54 2.88
CA PRO A 116 -1.24 -1.80 2.84
C PRO A 116 -1.59 -3.29 3.07
N ALA A 117 -2.66 -3.56 3.81
CA ALA A 117 -3.06 -4.90 4.25
C ALA A 117 -3.16 -5.93 3.11
N TYR A 118 -3.67 -5.52 1.95
CA TYR A 118 -3.85 -6.42 0.80
C TYR A 118 -2.54 -7.05 0.31
N LEU A 119 -1.37 -6.43 0.54
CA LEU A 119 -0.08 -7.00 0.10
C LEU A 119 0.30 -8.27 0.85
N ARG A 120 -0.30 -8.52 2.03
CA ARG A 120 -0.10 -9.75 2.79
C ARG A 120 -1.08 -10.86 2.42
N GLU A 121 -2.14 -10.54 1.68
CA GLU A 121 -3.19 -11.48 1.27
C GLU A 121 -2.99 -12.01 -0.16
N ILE A 122 -2.09 -11.41 -0.94
CA ILE A 122 -1.82 -11.81 -2.33
C ILE A 122 -0.50 -12.56 -2.49
N ASP A 123 -0.48 -13.57 -3.35
CA ASP A 123 0.76 -14.03 -3.97
C ASP A 123 1.14 -13.06 -5.10
N ILE A 124 2.12 -12.18 -4.83
CA ILE A 124 2.56 -11.14 -5.78
C ILE A 124 2.99 -11.67 -7.16
N ASN A 125 3.31 -12.96 -7.28
CA ASN A 125 3.72 -13.56 -8.55
C ASN A 125 2.53 -13.99 -9.40
N SER A 126 1.41 -14.34 -8.77
CA SER A 126 0.27 -15.01 -9.41
C SER A 126 -1.07 -14.33 -9.19
N GLU A 127 -1.12 -13.29 -8.35
CA GLU A 127 -2.34 -12.57 -7.97
C GLU A 127 -2.16 -11.04 -8.01
N LEU A 128 -3.27 -10.39 -8.36
CA LEU A 128 -3.41 -8.94 -8.43
C LEU A 128 -4.63 -8.52 -7.61
N ALA A 129 -4.48 -7.53 -6.73
CA ALA A 129 -5.63 -6.92 -6.09
C ALA A 129 -6.15 -5.79 -6.98
N ILE A 130 -7.44 -5.80 -7.31
CA ILE A 130 -8.14 -4.64 -7.85
C ILE A 130 -8.60 -3.81 -6.66
N LEU A 131 -8.18 -2.55 -6.63
CA LEU A 131 -8.33 -1.70 -5.45
C LEU A 131 -9.58 -0.81 -5.51
N GLU A 132 -10.14 -0.61 -6.70
CA GLU A 132 -11.25 0.32 -6.94
C GLU A 132 -12.54 -0.42 -7.34
N LYS A 133 -13.68 0.20 -6.99
CA LYS A 133 -15.01 -0.29 -7.36
C LYS A 133 -15.37 0.11 -8.77
N ASN A 134 -16.26 -0.67 -9.40
CA ASN A 134 -16.71 -0.44 -10.77
C ASN A 134 -15.55 -0.31 -11.78
N THR A 135 -14.48 -1.08 -11.58
CA THR A 135 -13.32 -1.07 -12.45
C THR A 135 -13.61 -1.85 -13.72
N GLU A 136 -13.35 -1.24 -14.88
CA GLU A 136 -13.57 -1.86 -16.17
C GLU A 136 -12.40 -2.75 -16.58
N ILE A 137 -12.70 -3.99 -16.98
CA ILE A 137 -11.75 -4.89 -17.62
C ILE A 137 -12.04 -4.91 -19.11
N LYS A 138 -11.04 -4.57 -19.90
CA LYS A 138 -11.14 -4.31 -21.34
C LYS A 138 -10.66 -5.50 -22.17
N GLU A 139 -11.18 -5.62 -23.39
CA GLU A 139 -10.75 -6.67 -24.33
C GLU A 139 -9.36 -6.43 -24.91
N LYS A 140 -8.93 -5.16 -24.95
CA LYS A 140 -7.63 -4.72 -25.44
C LYS A 140 -7.04 -3.68 -24.48
N PRO A 141 -5.70 -3.53 -24.41
CA PRO A 141 -5.02 -2.57 -23.55
C PRO A 141 -5.12 -1.14 -24.11
N GLU A 142 -6.34 -0.63 -24.29
CA GLU A 142 -6.60 0.73 -24.76
C GLU A 142 -7.92 1.25 -24.18
N GLN A 143 -7.97 2.55 -23.87
CA GLN A 143 -9.10 3.16 -23.18
C GLN A 143 -10.45 2.97 -23.89
N GLU A 144 -10.45 3.07 -25.22
CA GLU A 144 -11.64 2.99 -26.06
C GLU A 144 -12.08 1.54 -26.36
N SER A 145 -11.35 0.55 -25.85
CA SER A 145 -11.70 -0.85 -26.04
C SER A 145 -13.02 -1.20 -25.37
N LYS A 146 -13.65 -2.25 -25.89
CA LYS A 146 -14.87 -2.80 -25.32
C LYS A 146 -14.60 -3.31 -23.90
N THR A 147 -15.46 -2.91 -22.96
CA THR A 147 -15.51 -3.51 -21.63
C THR A 147 -16.05 -4.94 -21.73
N ILE A 148 -15.26 -5.92 -21.30
CA ILE A 148 -15.67 -7.32 -21.16
C ILE A 148 -16.57 -7.44 -19.93
N VAL A 149 -16.10 -6.90 -18.80
CA VAL A 149 -16.77 -6.97 -17.50
C VAL A 149 -16.38 -5.76 -16.66
N THR A 150 -17.29 -5.37 -15.77
CA THR A 150 -17.01 -4.40 -14.70
C THR A 150 -16.96 -5.15 -13.37
N VAL A 151 -15.89 -4.95 -12.62
CA VAL A 151 -15.63 -5.65 -11.37
C VAL A 151 -15.49 -4.67 -10.21
N ASP A 152 -15.77 -5.14 -9.00
CA ASP A 152 -15.45 -4.44 -7.77
C ASP A 152 -14.08 -4.87 -7.24
N SER A 153 -13.67 -4.28 -6.12
CA SER A 153 -12.44 -4.64 -5.42
C SER A 153 -12.38 -6.14 -5.09
N GLY A 154 -11.25 -6.78 -5.36
CA GLY A 154 -11.04 -8.20 -5.12
C GLY A 154 -9.69 -8.69 -5.65
N PHE A 155 -9.42 -9.98 -5.48
CA PHE A 155 -8.18 -10.62 -5.96
C PHE A 155 -8.44 -11.37 -7.27
N TYR A 156 -7.51 -11.23 -8.21
CA TYR A 156 -7.60 -11.80 -9.54
C TYR A 156 -6.30 -12.48 -9.89
N SER A 157 -6.37 -13.66 -10.50
CA SER A 157 -5.18 -14.34 -10.99
C SER A 157 -4.58 -13.59 -12.16
N CYS A 158 -3.26 -13.54 -12.20
CA CYS A 158 -2.46 -12.90 -13.26
C CYS A 158 -1.15 -13.66 -13.42
N ASN A 159 -0.44 -13.36 -14.49
CA ASN A 159 0.99 -13.62 -14.58
C ASN A 159 1.70 -12.31 -14.21
N CYS A 160 1.67 -11.92 -12.93
CA CYS A 160 2.05 -10.57 -12.51
C CYS A 160 3.57 -10.33 -12.50
N CYS A 161 4.36 -11.39 -12.71
CA CYS A 161 5.80 -11.40 -12.56
C CYS A 161 6.54 -11.17 -13.88
N ILE A 162 6.36 -9.98 -14.46
CA ILE A 162 6.89 -9.63 -15.78
C ILE A 162 8.05 -8.65 -15.65
N TYR A 163 9.27 -9.19 -15.73
CA TYR A 163 10.52 -8.42 -15.65
C TYR A 163 10.80 -7.56 -16.89
N ASN A 164 10.19 -7.88 -18.03
CA ASN A 164 10.40 -7.20 -19.30
C ASN A 164 9.05 -6.69 -19.83
N GLN A 165 8.95 -5.40 -20.10
CA GLN A 165 7.77 -4.70 -20.67
C GLN A 165 7.39 -5.14 -22.11
N THR A 166 7.74 -6.38 -22.49
CA THR A 166 7.53 -6.98 -23.80
C THR A 166 6.67 -8.25 -23.75
N ASP A 167 6.30 -8.72 -22.56
CA ASP A 167 5.47 -9.93 -22.44
C ASP A 167 3.99 -9.57 -22.66
N GLU A 168 3.24 -10.46 -23.34
CA GLU A 168 1.83 -10.28 -23.75
C GLU A 168 0.85 -9.91 -22.60
N ASP A 169 1.33 -9.98 -21.38
CA ASP A 169 0.58 -9.87 -20.14
C ASP A 169 0.76 -8.50 -19.45
N THR A 170 1.71 -7.63 -19.88
CA THR A 170 1.78 -6.22 -19.47
C THR A 170 2.20 -5.32 -20.62
N ILE A 171 1.32 -4.40 -20.99
CA ILE A 171 1.43 -3.60 -22.22
C ILE A 171 1.33 -2.11 -21.88
N GLU A 172 2.28 -1.31 -22.36
CA GLU A 172 2.19 0.15 -22.34
C GLU A 172 1.50 0.64 -23.62
N ASP A 173 0.45 1.45 -23.48
CA ASP A 173 -0.21 2.07 -24.63
C ASP A 173 0.50 3.34 -25.12
N ASP A 174 0.07 3.89 -26.26
CA ASP A 174 0.65 5.12 -26.85
C ASP A 174 0.56 6.37 -25.95
N LYS A 175 -0.21 6.30 -24.85
CA LYS A 175 -0.38 7.37 -23.88
C LYS A 175 0.45 7.15 -22.61
N GLY A 176 1.23 6.07 -22.55
CA GLY A 176 2.04 5.69 -21.40
C GLY A 176 1.25 5.01 -20.27
N ASN A 177 0.03 4.54 -20.54
CA ASN A 177 -0.71 3.76 -19.54
C ASN A 177 -0.25 2.31 -19.56
N PHE A 178 0.04 1.77 -18.39
CA PHE A 178 0.37 0.36 -18.22
C PHE A 178 -0.89 -0.46 -18.00
N TRP A 179 -1.11 -1.45 -18.85
CA TRP A 179 -2.21 -2.39 -18.79
C TRP A 179 -1.69 -3.76 -18.37
N ILE A 180 -2.36 -4.38 -17.41
CA ILE A 180 -2.05 -5.72 -16.90
C ILE A 180 -3.13 -6.67 -17.38
N LYS A 181 -2.74 -7.83 -17.90
CA LYS A 181 -3.68 -8.88 -18.25
C LYS A 181 -4.06 -9.67 -17.01
N VAL A 182 -5.36 -9.84 -16.81
CA VAL A 182 -5.95 -10.59 -15.70
C VAL A 182 -6.78 -11.74 -16.22
N GLN A 183 -6.77 -12.84 -15.49
CA GLN A 183 -7.62 -14.00 -15.75
C GLN A 183 -8.96 -13.81 -15.02
N LEU A 184 -10.03 -13.96 -15.78
CA LEU A 184 -11.42 -13.92 -15.33
C LEU A 184 -11.92 -15.36 -15.13
N GLU A 185 -13.08 -15.47 -14.50
CA GLU A 185 -13.82 -16.74 -14.45
C GLU A 185 -14.06 -17.29 -15.88
N ASN A 186 -14.14 -18.62 -16.00
CA ASN A 186 -14.35 -19.33 -17.27
C ASN A 186 -13.19 -19.25 -18.29
N ASN A 187 -11.95 -19.09 -17.83
CA ASN A 187 -10.75 -19.03 -18.68
C ASN A 187 -10.78 -17.88 -19.70
N GLN A 188 -11.53 -16.81 -19.42
CA GLN A 188 -11.46 -15.57 -20.19
C GLN A 188 -10.33 -14.70 -19.61
N SER A 189 -9.72 -13.86 -20.45
CA SER A 189 -8.74 -12.88 -19.99
C SER A 189 -9.12 -11.49 -20.50
N GLY A 190 -8.72 -10.46 -19.76
CA GLY A 190 -8.85 -9.07 -20.19
C GLY A 190 -7.76 -8.20 -19.61
N PHE A 191 -7.80 -6.91 -19.91
CA PHE A 191 -6.78 -5.94 -19.52
C PHE A 191 -7.35 -4.91 -18.56
N ILE A 192 -6.58 -4.59 -17.53
CA ILE A 192 -6.90 -3.59 -16.51
C ILE A 192 -5.75 -2.60 -16.37
N LEU A 193 -6.05 -1.33 -16.10
CA LEU A 193 -5.04 -0.32 -15.85
C LEU A 193 -4.30 -0.60 -14.54
N LYS A 194 -2.96 -0.60 -14.59
CA LYS A 194 -2.08 -0.78 -13.42
C LYS A 194 -2.45 0.14 -12.26
N GLN A 195 -2.83 1.38 -12.55
CA GLN A 195 -3.21 2.39 -11.54
C GLN A 195 -4.45 2.00 -10.70
N ASN A 196 -5.25 1.03 -11.15
CA ASN A 196 -6.44 0.55 -10.42
C ASN A 196 -6.13 -0.69 -9.57
N THR A 197 -4.86 -1.08 -9.46
CA THR A 197 -4.44 -2.40 -8.95
C THR A 197 -3.36 -2.29 -7.87
N SER A 198 -3.06 -3.39 -7.18
CA SER A 198 -1.98 -3.49 -6.19
C SER A 198 -0.62 -3.12 -6.76
N GLN A 199 -0.41 -3.21 -8.08
CA GLN A 199 0.84 -2.80 -8.71
C GLN A 199 1.03 -1.28 -8.82
N ARG A 200 0.02 -0.46 -8.47
CA ARG A 200 0.17 1.01 -8.45
C ARG A 200 1.07 1.52 -7.33
N ALA A 201 1.07 0.84 -6.18
CA ALA A 201 1.84 1.21 -5.00
C ALA A 201 2.57 -0.01 -4.45
N MET A 202 3.89 0.05 -4.51
CA MET A 202 4.77 -1.09 -4.26
C MET A 202 5.51 -1.01 -2.92
N LYS A 203 5.23 0.02 -2.11
CA LYS A 203 5.89 0.16 -0.81
C LYS A 203 5.03 -0.36 0.32
N ILE A 204 5.69 -1.04 1.23
CA ILE A 204 5.19 -1.49 2.52
C ILE A 204 5.57 -0.43 3.56
N LEU A 205 4.58 -0.01 4.34
CA LEU A 205 4.72 0.85 5.50
C LEU A 205 4.60 -0.01 6.75
N THR A 206 5.64 -0.02 7.58
CA THR A 206 5.66 -0.76 8.84
C THR A 206 5.57 0.20 10.02
N LEU A 207 4.61 -0.07 10.91
CA LEU A 207 4.39 0.62 12.17
C LEU A 207 4.86 -0.26 13.31
N GLY A 208 5.58 0.32 14.27
CA GLY A 208 6.05 -0.37 15.47
C GLY A 208 5.66 0.36 16.74
N LYS A 209 5.29 -0.39 17.79
CA LYS A 209 5.07 0.14 19.13
C LYS A 209 6.38 0.15 19.91
N ILE A 210 6.88 1.34 20.23
CA ILE A 210 8.12 1.58 20.97
C ILE A 210 7.78 2.27 22.29
N GLY A 211 7.92 1.54 23.40
CA GLY A 211 7.40 2.00 24.69
C GLY A 211 5.89 2.18 24.63
N ASN A 212 5.40 3.40 24.85
CA ASN A 212 3.98 3.74 24.80
C ASN A 212 3.58 4.48 23.51
N GLU A 213 4.48 4.60 22.53
CA GLU A 213 4.24 5.35 21.31
C GLU A 213 4.28 4.43 20.09
N TRP A 214 3.39 4.71 19.14
CA TRP A 214 3.47 4.15 17.79
C TRP A 214 4.38 5.03 16.93
N LYS A 215 5.20 4.38 16.11
CA LYS A 215 6.11 5.03 15.18
C LYS A 215 6.08 4.33 13.83
N ILE A 216 6.37 5.07 12.77
CA ILE A 216 6.78 4.49 11.49
C ILE A 216 8.22 4.00 11.64
N ILE A 217 8.44 2.71 11.39
CA ILE A 217 9.75 2.05 11.56
C ILE A 217 10.35 1.56 10.24
N ALA A 218 9.54 1.40 9.20
CA ALA A 218 10.01 1.08 7.85
C ALA A 218 9.08 1.65 6.78
N PHE A 219 9.65 1.97 5.62
CA PHE A 219 8.92 2.42 4.44
C PHE A 219 9.68 2.00 3.19
N TYR A 220 9.45 0.78 2.70
CA TYR A 220 10.35 0.08 1.78
C TYR A 220 9.57 -0.59 0.65
N PHE A 221 10.21 -0.91 -0.47
CA PHE A 221 9.59 -1.72 -1.52
C PHE A 221 9.45 -3.16 -1.03
N GLY A 222 8.24 -3.71 -1.14
CA GLY A 222 8.00 -5.12 -0.85
C GLY A 222 8.81 -6.05 -1.76
N GLU A 223 8.77 -7.35 -1.50
CA GLU A 223 9.33 -8.33 -2.42
C GLU A 223 8.81 -8.06 -3.83
N ARG A 224 9.74 -7.98 -4.76
CA ARG A 224 9.46 -7.71 -6.16
C ARG A 224 9.35 -9.02 -6.92
N CYS A 225 8.47 -9.00 -7.91
CA CYS A 225 8.91 -9.36 -9.24
C CYS A 225 9.82 -8.21 -9.71
#